data_AF-A0A090D2S1-F1
#
_entry.id   AF-A0A090D2S1-F1
#
_cell.length_a   1.000
_cell.length_b   1.000
_cell.length_c   1.000
_cell.angle_alpha   90.00
_cell.angle_beta   90.00
_cell.angle_gamma   90.00
#
_symmetry.space_group_name_H-M   'P 1'
#
loop_
_entity.id
_entity.type
_entity.pdbx_description
1 polymer ?
#
loop_
_entity_poly.entity_id
_entity_poly.type
_entity_poly.pdbx_seq_one_letter_code
_entity_poly.pdbx_strand_id
1 'polypeptide(L)'
;MKGTFLCFFLFMALHAHSGERSMTFADFLKINESGQSNLKLDETIKISGFLYKDSNQNIFLSNTPDLKSCCVGHFKEGAFQIRLLDLPLDTAIAEGELRQIRGSLFWNSLEKGSPSFYLKKSELLDKAQAKPFILVGAIFGLFLISILFLKGAARYGKV
;
A
#
# COMPACT_ATOMS: atom_id res chain seq x y z
N MET A 1 23.82 -21.77 -24.40
CA MET A 1 22.71 -20.83 -24.07
C MET A 1 22.37 -20.86 -22.58
N LYS A 2 23.31 -20.54 -21.67
CA LYS A 2 23.07 -20.54 -20.21
C LYS A 2 23.27 -19.16 -19.55
N GLY A 3 23.92 -18.22 -20.22
CA GLY A 3 24.24 -16.90 -19.66
C GLY A 3 23.13 -15.83 -19.77
N THR A 4 22.22 -15.95 -20.75
CA THR A 4 21.16 -14.94 -20.97
C THR A 4 20.04 -14.98 -19.94
N PHE A 5 19.78 -16.15 -19.34
CA PHE A 5 18.75 -16.29 -18.31
C PHE A 5 19.12 -15.57 -17.00
N LEU A 6 20.41 -15.51 -16.66
CA LEU A 6 20.88 -14.91 -15.40
C LEU A 6 20.72 -13.38 -15.41
N CYS A 7 20.96 -12.72 -16.55
CA CYS A 7 20.78 -11.26 -16.68
C CYS A 7 19.31 -10.83 -16.55
N PHE A 8 18.36 -11.66 -17.00
CA PHE A 8 16.94 -11.34 -16.94
C PHE A 8 16.42 -11.33 -15.49
N PHE A 9 16.87 -12.28 -14.66
CA PHE A 9 16.55 -12.29 -13.23
C PHE A 9 17.17 -11.11 -12.47
N LEU A 10 18.38 -10.69 -12.86
CA LEU A 10 19.06 -9.54 -12.26
C LEU A 10 18.34 -8.22 -12.56
N PHE A 11 17.79 -8.06 -13.77
CA PHE A 11 17.03 -6.88 -14.16
C PHE A 11 15.66 -6.79 -13.47
N MET A 12 15.00 -7.95 -13.27
CA MET A 12 13.76 -8.05 -12.49
C MET A 12 13.98 -7.75 -11.00
N ALA A 13 15.10 -8.17 -10.42
CA ALA A 13 15.45 -7.85 -9.04
C ALA A 13 15.74 -6.35 -8.84
N LEU A 14 16.31 -5.67 -9.85
CA LEU A 14 16.67 -4.26 -9.75
C LEU A 14 15.47 -3.30 -9.83
N HIS A 15 14.36 -3.70 -10.47
CA HIS A 15 13.14 -2.88 -10.55
C HIS A 15 12.24 -2.98 -9.30
N ALA A 16 12.56 -3.87 -8.36
CA ALA A 16 11.71 -4.13 -7.20
C ALA A 16 11.93 -3.16 -6.01
N HIS A 17 12.73 -2.10 -6.18
CA HIS A 17 13.10 -1.18 -5.09
C HIS A 17 12.77 0.29 -5.41
N SER A 18 11.60 0.56 -5.97
CA SER A 18 10.99 1.88 -5.73
C SER A 18 10.67 1.93 -4.23
N GLY A 19 11.52 2.61 -3.45
CA GLY A 19 11.43 2.67 -1.99
C GLY A 19 10.09 3.25 -1.56
N GLU A 20 9.15 2.36 -1.28
CA GLU A 20 7.82 2.72 -0.83
C GLU A 20 7.89 3.03 0.66
N ARG A 21 7.63 4.29 1.03
CA ARG A 21 7.80 4.75 2.41
C ARG A 21 6.50 4.58 3.19
N SER A 22 6.56 3.85 4.30
CA SER A 22 5.43 3.80 5.24
C SER A 22 5.41 5.07 6.08
N MET A 23 4.24 5.70 6.20
CA MET A 23 4.01 6.92 6.96
C MET A 23 2.83 6.77 7.91
N THR A 24 2.87 7.58 8.97
CA THR A 24 1.83 7.68 9.97
C THR A 24 1.23 9.08 9.96
N PHE A 25 0.02 9.24 10.50
CA PHE A 25 -0.61 10.55 10.65
C PHE A 25 0.23 11.54 11.49
N ALA A 26 0.98 11.04 12.47
CA ALA A 26 1.89 11.86 13.27
C ALA A 26 3.01 12.48 12.42
N ASP A 27 3.42 11.82 11.34
CA ASP A 27 4.43 12.37 10.42
C ASP A 27 3.89 13.60 9.69
N PHE A 28 2.60 13.61 9.31
CA PHE A 28 1.99 14.76 8.65
C PHE A 28 1.73 15.94 9.60
N LEU A 29 1.37 15.66 10.85
CA LEU A 29 1.23 16.70 11.87
C LEU A 29 2.56 17.44 12.08
N LYS A 30 3.67 16.70 12.14
CA LYS A 30 5.02 17.30 12.25
C LYS A 30 5.35 18.19 11.05
N ILE A 31 4.96 17.82 9.83
CA ILE A 31 5.18 18.64 8.63
C ILE A 31 4.42 19.96 8.71
N ASN A 32 3.18 19.89 9.17
CA ASN A 32 2.33 21.06 9.32
C ASN A 32 2.89 22.04 10.37
N GLU A 33 3.40 21.51 11.49
CA GLU A 33 3.96 22.32 12.58
C GLU A 33 5.35 22.90 12.26
N SER A 34 6.24 22.11 11.65
CA SER A 34 7.63 22.52 11.42
C SER A 34 7.83 23.30 10.13
N GLY A 35 6.92 23.18 9.16
CA GLY A 35 7.10 23.69 7.80
C GLY A 35 8.30 23.08 7.04
N GLN A 36 9.03 22.15 7.68
CA GLN A 36 10.19 21.47 7.14
C GLN A 36 9.88 19.99 7.04
N SER A 37 9.75 19.51 5.81
CA SER A 37 9.70 18.07 5.55
C SER A 37 10.84 17.68 4.63
N ASN A 38 11.54 16.60 4.98
CA ASN A 38 12.37 15.85 4.03
C ASN A 38 11.52 15.01 3.06
N LEU A 39 10.23 15.32 2.98
CA LEU A 39 9.23 14.58 2.24
C LEU A 39 9.18 15.17 0.85
N LYS A 40 9.54 14.35 -0.14
CA LYS A 40 9.50 14.80 -1.51
C LYS A 40 8.04 14.79 -1.94
N LEU A 41 7.56 15.91 -2.48
CA LEU A 41 6.28 15.93 -3.18
C LEU A 41 6.31 14.86 -4.28
N ASP A 42 5.16 14.23 -4.51
CA ASP A 42 4.98 13.09 -5.42
C ASP A 42 5.67 11.77 -4.99
N GLU A 43 6.24 11.70 -3.78
CA GLU A 43 6.69 10.44 -3.19
C GLU A 43 5.51 9.48 -2.99
N THR A 44 5.70 8.21 -3.35
CA THR A 44 4.69 7.17 -3.13
C THR A 44 4.81 6.65 -1.71
N ILE A 45 3.72 6.78 -0.96
CA ILE A 45 3.67 6.43 0.45
C ILE A 45 2.60 5.37 0.72
N LYS A 46 2.78 4.64 1.82
CA LYS A 46 1.72 3.85 2.46
C LYS A 46 1.28 4.51 3.74
N ILE A 47 -0.03 4.59 3.95
CA ILE A 47 -0.61 5.06 5.21
C ILE A 47 -1.80 4.20 5.58
N SER A 48 -2.00 3.97 6.88
CA SER A 48 -3.20 3.29 7.39
C SER A 48 -4.10 4.29 8.10
N GLY A 49 -5.41 4.17 7.88
CA GLY A 49 -6.41 5.02 8.52
C GLY A 49 -7.83 4.54 8.26
N PHE A 50 -8.79 5.27 8.82
CA PHE A 50 -10.21 4.99 8.70
C PHE A 50 -10.80 5.75 7.51
N LEU A 51 -11.58 5.07 6.68
CA LEU A 51 -12.17 5.67 5.49
C LEU A 51 -13.54 6.28 5.79
N TYR A 52 -13.80 7.44 5.19
CA TYR A 52 -15.09 8.15 5.27
C TYR A 52 -15.44 8.76 3.92
N LYS A 53 -16.74 8.95 3.65
CA LYS A 53 -17.24 9.73 2.52
C LYS A 53 -17.91 11.00 3.01
N ASP A 54 -17.70 12.13 2.32
CA ASP A 54 -18.51 13.33 2.54
C ASP A 54 -19.81 13.29 1.72
N SER A 55 -20.64 14.33 1.87
CA SER A 55 -21.88 14.48 1.09
C SER A 55 -21.67 14.60 -0.42
N ASN A 56 -20.44 14.93 -0.86
CA ASN A 56 -20.06 15.07 -2.26
C ASN A 56 -19.37 13.81 -2.82
N GLN A 57 -19.43 12.68 -2.09
CA GLN A 57 -18.76 11.42 -2.44
C GLN A 57 -17.22 11.51 -2.49
N ASN A 58 -16.63 12.53 -1.89
CA ASN A 58 -15.19 12.60 -1.71
C ASN A 58 -14.78 11.65 -0.59
N ILE A 59 -13.67 10.95 -0.80
CA ILE A 59 -13.18 9.95 0.13
C ILE A 59 -12.06 10.57 0.97
N PHE A 60 -12.15 10.38 2.27
CA PHE A 60 -11.17 10.85 3.24
C PHE A 60 -10.61 9.68 4.05
N LEU A 61 -9.33 9.78 4.36
CA LEU A 61 -8.64 8.90 5.30
C LEU A 61 -8.35 9.69 6.57
N SER A 62 -8.82 9.21 7.73
CA SER A 62 -8.59 9.85 9.02
C SER A 62 -7.83 8.94 9.99
N ASN A 63 -7.17 9.55 10.96
CA ASN A 63 -6.57 8.84 12.10
C ASN A 63 -7.59 8.48 13.18
N THR A 64 -8.81 9.04 13.11
CA THR A 64 -9.82 8.93 14.16
C THR A 64 -10.90 7.92 13.75
N PRO A 65 -11.19 6.90 14.58
CA PRO A 65 -12.35 6.04 14.39
C PRO A 65 -13.65 6.81 14.69
N ASP A 66 -14.76 6.40 14.09
CA ASP A 66 -16.10 6.95 14.32
C ASP A 66 -16.21 8.48 14.11
N LEU A 67 -15.57 9.00 13.06
CA LEU A 67 -15.66 10.41 12.69
C LEU A 67 -17.12 10.76 12.34
N LYS A 68 -17.69 11.74 13.04
CA LYS A 68 -19.06 12.20 12.78
C LYS A 68 -19.15 12.77 11.37
N SER A 69 -20.28 12.55 10.70
CA SER A 69 -20.53 13.02 9.32
C SER A 69 -20.34 14.53 9.15
N CYS A 70 -20.65 15.33 10.18
CA CYS A 70 -20.43 16.78 10.17
C CYS A 70 -18.95 17.20 10.17
N CYS A 71 -18.04 16.31 10.57
CA CYS A 71 -16.61 16.56 10.68
C CYS A 71 -15.83 16.06 9.45
N VAL A 72 -16.45 15.22 8.60
CA VAL A 72 -15.80 14.69 7.39
C VAL A 72 -15.55 15.82 6.40
N GLY A 73 -14.28 15.99 5.98
CA GLY A 73 -13.85 17.10 5.13
C GLY A 73 -13.68 18.44 5.85
N HIS A 74 -13.98 18.52 7.15
CA HIS A 74 -13.77 19.71 7.97
C HIS A 74 -12.46 19.60 8.78
N PHE A 75 -11.40 20.23 8.28
CA PHE A 75 -10.04 20.17 8.85
C PHE A 75 -9.86 20.92 10.19
N LYS A 76 -10.87 21.64 10.68
CA LYS A 76 -10.78 22.48 11.88
C LYS A 76 -11.15 21.77 13.19
N GLU A 77 -11.83 20.63 13.14
CA GLU A 77 -12.48 20.01 14.31
C GLU A 77 -11.68 18.85 14.92
N GLY A 78 -10.35 18.97 15.01
CA GLY A 78 -9.51 18.07 15.81
C GLY A 78 -9.18 16.71 15.17
N ALA A 79 -9.79 16.36 14.04
CA ALA A 79 -9.45 15.16 13.28
C ALA A 79 -8.59 15.52 12.06
N PHE A 80 -7.37 14.99 12.01
CA PHE A 80 -6.54 15.10 10.82
C PHE A 80 -7.08 14.16 9.73
N GLN A 81 -7.19 14.70 8.51
CA GLN A 81 -7.80 14.01 7.37
C GLN A 81 -6.91 14.19 6.14
N ILE A 82 -6.85 13.16 5.31
CA ILE A 82 -6.20 13.18 4.00
C ILE A 82 -7.26 12.88 2.95
N ARG A 83 -7.40 13.73 1.95
CA ARG A 83 -8.33 13.48 0.86
C ARG A 83 -7.71 12.51 -0.13
N LEU A 84 -8.43 11.44 -0.47
CA LEU A 84 -8.01 10.47 -1.45
C LEU A 84 -8.56 10.87 -2.82
N LEU A 85 -7.66 11.10 -3.77
CA LEU A 85 -7.97 11.38 -5.15
C LEU A 85 -7.82 10.11 -5.98
N ASP A 86 -8.57 10.06 -7.08
CA ASP A 86 -8.51 9.00 -8.09
C ASP A 86 -8.99 7.61 -7.62
N LEU A 87 -9.63 7.51 -6.46
CA LEU A 87 -10.37 6.30 -6.09
C LEU A 87 -11.68 6.21 -6.89
N PRO A 88 -12.02 5.05 -7.47
CA PRO A 88 -13.29 4.85 -8.16
C PRO A 88 -14.48 5.19 -7.24
N LEU A 89 -15.46 5.93 -7.76
CA LEU A 89 -16.66 6.34 -6.99
C LEU A 89 -17.47 5.14 -6.47
N ASP A 90 -17.44 4.05 -7.22
CA ASP A 90 -18.06 2.76 -6.95
C ASP A 90 -17.27 1.89 -5.96
N THR A 91 -16.12 2.37 -5.46
CA THR A 91 -15.40 1.70 -4.38
C THR A 91 -16.35 1.53 -3.20
N ALA A 92 -16.64 0.26 -2.88
CA ALA A 92 -17.40 -0.11 -1.70
C ALA A 92 -16.54 0.19 -0.47
N ILE A 93 -16.82 1.31 0.17
CA ILE A 93 -16.14 1.74 1.39
C ILE A 93 -17.06 1.42 2.55
N ALA A 94 -16.62 0.55 3.44
CA ALA A 94 -17.20 0.47 4.76
C ALA A 94 -16.66 1.66 5.58
N GLU A 95 -17.53 2.63 5.88
CA GLU A 95 -17.16 3.79 6.68
C GLU A 95 -16.65 3.35 8.06
N GLY A 96 -15.61 4.01 8.55
CA GLY A 96 -14.99 3.67 9.83
C GLY A 96 -14.14 2.39 9.82
N GLU A 97 -13.92 1.76 8.66
CA GLU A 97 -13.03 0.61 8.57
C GLU A 97 -11.56 1.04 8.43
N LEU A 98 -10.68 0.41 9.22
CA LEU A 98 -9.24 0.62 9.12
C LEU A 98 -8.70 -0.04 7.84
N ARG A 99 -8.19 0.77 6.93
CA ARG A 99 -7.61 0.34 5.65
C ARG A 99 -6.21 0.93 5.46
N GLN A 100 -5.40 0.23 4.68
CA GLN A 100 -4.11 0.73 4.23
C GLN A 100 -4.24 1.23 2.80
N ILE A 101 -3.77 2.44 2.56
CA ILE A 101 -3.81 3.12 1.27
C ILE A 101 -2.38 3.35 0.80
N ARG A 102 -2.16 3.12 -0.49
CA ARG A 102 -0.96 3.54 -1.22
C ARG A 102 -1.32 4.73 -2.11
N GLY A 103 -0.47 5.74 -2.18
CA GLY A 103 -0.67 6.84 -3.13
C GLY A 103 0.51 7.79 -3.18
N SER A 104 0.51 8.69 -4.16
CA SER A 104 1.49 9.77 -4.29
C SER A 104 1.06 10.96 -3.45
N LEU A 105 1.91 11.38 -2.51
CA LEU A 105 1.59 12.50 -1.63
C LEU A 105 1.62 13.83 -2.41
N PHE A 106 0.56 14.61 -2.24
CA PHE A 106 0.44 15.95 -2.77
C PHE A 106 -0.04 16.91 -1.68
N TRP A 107 0.53 18.11 -1.65
CA TRP A 107 0.13 19.19 -0.74
C TRP A 107 -0.32 20.38 -1.58
N ASN A 108 -1.53 20.88 -1.32
CA ASN A 108 -1.97 22.18 -1.82
C ASN A 108 -2.06 23.20 -0.69
N SER A 109 -1.28 24.29 -0.79
CA SER A 109 -1.31 25.42 0.15
C SER A 109 -2.40 26.46 -0.19
N LEU A 110 -3.03 26.36 -1.38
CA LEU A 110 -3.96 27.36 -1.90
C LEU A 110 -5.43 27.13 -1.49
N GLU A 111 -5.77 26.03 -0.82
CA GLU A 111 -7.13 25.87 -0.28
C GLU A 111 -7.33 26.78 0.92
N LYS A 112 -8.41 27.58 0.87
CA LYS A 112 -8.70 28.69 1.78
C LYS A 112 -8.68 28.27 3.26
N GLY A 113 -7.52 28.43 3.91
CA GLY A 113 -7.40 28.59 5.36
C GLY A 113 -6.77 27.43 6.14
N SER A 114 -6.39 26.31 5.52
CA SER A 114 -5.58 25.27 6.17
C SER A 114 -4.86 24.42 5.10
N PRO A 115 -3.60 24.00 5.33
CA PRO A 115 -2.92 23.10 4.42
C PRO A 115 -3.64 21.75 4.38
N SER A 116 -4.14 21.39 3.20
CA SER A 116 -4.81 20.11 2.95
C SER A 116 -3.81 19.13 2.34
N PHE A 117 -3.75 17.90 2.87
CA PHE A 117 -2.99 16.81 2.29
C PHE A 117 -3.88 15.95 1.40
N TYR A 118 -3.33 15.54 0.26
CA TYR A 118 -4.00 14.70 -0.73
C TYR A 118 -3.14 13.50 -1.09
N LEU A 119 -3.78 12.39 -1.41
CA LEU A 119 -3.14 11.25 -2.06
C LEU A 119 -3.69 11.11 -3.47
N LYS A 120 -2.82 11.24 -4.48
CA LYS A 120 -3.13 10.95 -5.89
C LYS A 120 -2.82 9.51 -6.21
N LYS A 121 -3.47 8.96 -7.24
CA LYS A 121 -3.30 7.55 -7.66
C LYS A 121 -3.49 6.62 -6.46
N SER A 122 -4.54 6.87 -5.68
CA SER A 122 -4.79 6.16 -4.44
C SER A 122 -5.27 4.73 -4.73
N GLU A 123 -4.61 3.75 -4.12
CA GLU A 123 -4.94 2.33 -4.23
C GLU A 123 -5.17 1.75 -2.84
N LEU A 124 -6.27 1.01 -2.68
CA LEU A 124 -6.53 0.19 -1.50
C LEU A 124 -5.57 -1.00 -1.51
N LEU A 125 -4.76 -1.11 -0.46
CA LEU A 125 -3.97 -2.31 -0.23
C LEU A 125 -4.85 -3.29 0.56
N ASP A 126 -5.43 -4.25 -0.15
CA ASP A 126 -6.16 -5.33 0.51
C ASP A 126 -5.26 -6.06 1.53
N LYS A 127 -5.84 -6.41 2.68
CA LYS A 127 -5.18 -7.27 3.68
C LYS A 127 -4.70 -8.51 2.95
N ALA A 128 -3.38 -8.61 2.81
CA ALA A 128 -2.62 -9.66 2.16
C ALA A 128 -3.46 -10.89 1.77
N GLN A 129 -3.93 -10.93 0.52
CA GLN A 129 -4.04 -12.22 -0.13
C GLN A 129 -2.63 -12.80 -0.13
N ALA A 130 -2.38 -13.78 0.75
CA ALA A 130 -1.11 -14.47 0.82
C ALA A 130 -0.75 -14.90 -0.61
N LYS A 131 0.33 -14.31 -1.13
CA LYS A 131 0.68 -14.43 -2.55
C LYS A 131 0.76 -15.94 -2.91
N PRO A 132 0.01 -16.41 -3.92
CA PRO A 132 0.03 -17.82 -4.34
C PRO A 132 1.44 -18.31 -4.72
N PHE A 133 2.38 -17.40 -4.97
CA PHE A 133 3.79 -17.69 -5.24
C PHE A 133 4.50 -18.52 -4.16
N ILE A 134 4.20 -18.34 -2.86
CA ILE A 134 4.83 -19.16 -1.80
C ILE A 134 4.29 -20.61 -1.86
N LEU A 135 2.99 -20.76 -2.16
CA LEU A 135 2.34 -22.06 -2.31
C LEU A 135 2.87 -22.81 -3.55
N VAL A 136 3.03 -22.10 -4.67
CA VAL A 136 3.61 -22.66 -5.91
C VAL A 136 5.07 -23.10 -5.68
N GLY A 137 5.86 -22.30 -4.94
CA GLY A 137 7.23 -22.66 -4.59
C GLY A 137 7.33 -23.93 -3.74
N ALA A 138 6.46 -24.09 -2.74
CA ALA A 138 6.42 -25.27 -1.88
C ALA A 138 6.04 -26.55 -2.65
N ILE A 139 5.06 -26.46 -3.55
CA ILE A 139 4.64 -27.59 -4.41
C ILE A 139 5.78 -28.02 -5.33
N PHE A 140 6.48 -27.06 -5.95
CA PHE A 140 7.60 -27.36 -6.84
C PHE A 140 8.77 -28.01 -6.09
N GLY A 141 9.04 -27.55 -4.86
CA GLY A 141 10.04 -28.16 -3.98
C GLY A 141 9.73 -29.62 -3.62
N LEU A 142 8.48 -29.91 -3.24
CA LEU A 142 8.03 -31.29 -2.95
C LEU A 142 8.11 -32.19 -4.19
N PHE A 143 7.77 -31.68 -5.37
CA PHE A 143 7.84 -32.43 -6.62
C PHE A 143 9.29 -32.84 -6.95
N LEU A 144 10.25 -31.94 -6.78
CA LEU A 144 11.68 -32.24 -6.99
C LEU A 144 12.22 -33.28 -6.00
N ILE A 145 11.84 -33.19 -4.73
CA ILE A 145 12.21 -34.19 -3.71
C ILE A 145 11.64 -35.57 -4.09
N SER A 146 10.38 -35.62 -4.51
CA SER A 146 9.73 -36.86 -4.93
C SER A 146 10.43 -37.53 -6.11
N ILE A 147 10.87 -36.75 -7.11
CA ILE A 147 11.64 -37.26 -8.26
C ILE A 147 13.01 -37.81 -7.82
N LEU A 148 13.69 -37.16 -6.87
CA LEU A 148 14.96 -37.64 -6.34
C LEU A 148 14.80 -38.98 -5.60
N PHE A 149 13.73 -39.13 -4.80
CA PHE A 149 13.42 -40.39 -4.11
C PHE A 149 13.09 -41.54 -5.08
N LEU A 150 12.30 -41.28 -6.13
CA LEU A 150 11.97 -42.29 -7.15
C LEU A 150 13.21 -42.77 -7.93
N LYS A 151 14.13 -41.85 -8.27
CA LYS A 151 15.41 -42.24 -8.89
C LYS A 151 16.34 -42.98 -7.95
N GLY A 152 16.30 -42.67 -6.65
CA GLY A 152 17.01 -43.41 -5.61
C GLY A 152 16.51 -44.84 -5.50
N ALA A 153 15.20 -45.04 -5.31
CA ALA A 153 14.58 -46.35 -5.15
C ALA A 153 14.82 -47.29 -6.36
N ALA A 154 14.79 -46.75 -7.59
CA ALA A 154 15.07 -47.52 -8.80
C ALA A 154 16.50 -48.08 -8.89
N ARG A 155 17.46 -47.55 -8.10
CA ARG A 155 18.84 -48.08 -8.05
C ARG A 155 19.05 -49.14 -6.96
N TYR A 156 18.19 -49.21 -5.95
CA TYR A 156 18.32 -50.18 -4.85
C TYR A 156 17.47 -51.46 -5.04
N GLY A 157 16.61 -51.53 -6.06
CA GLY A 157 15.78 -52.70 -6.36
C GLY A 157 16.40 -53.74 -7.32
N LYS A 158 17.69 -53.63 -7.65
CA LYS A 158 18.46 -54.67 -8.35
C LYS A 158 19.37 -55.37 -7.34
N VAL A 159 18.79 -56.27 -6.54
CA VAL A 159 19.51 -57.34 -5.83
C VAL A 159 18.78 -58.64 -6.15
#